data_AF-A0A8X6WYZ6-F1
#
_entry.id   AF-A0A8X6WYZ6-F1
#
_cell.length_a   1.000
_cell.length_b   1.000
_cell.length_c   1.000
_cell.angle_alpha   90.00
_cell.angle_beta   90.00
_cell.angle_gamma   90.00
#
_symmetry.space_group_name_H-M   'P 1'
#
loop_
_entity.id
_entity.type
_entity.pdbx_description
1 polymer ?
#
loop_
_entity_poly.entity_id
_entity_poly.type
_entity_poly.pdbx_seq_one_letter_code
_entity_poly.pdbx_strand_id
1 'polypeptide(L)'
;MEGLWELIFTPLGVALFLGAAFFLFIWNSSKSHDCWEKLGVPYVKPKPFFGSTLDNTKRPFHENELIRYKDFGLIYGHFEGAAPLLSVADPELLRNIMVKDFQFFANRRGLKTGDTITESMLQLLEGEDWKRVRSIVTPTFTTGKIKRMMDIFISCSKVLVDNFRKVAEKGESVDAKKIYGAFTMDIIASAAFSTKLDSHNDPNNEFVRVARNVFHKNVNYRFIFYLLFPRIMRLFKVPIFPPEGVKFFTDVTLRIIEERKRTGQKRNDFLQLLLDTAEEQKIEDKSSEKSDEILNNYESETNDQVFKNFHFKKSILFHSFFF
;
A
#
# COMPACT_ATOMS: atom_id res chain seq x y z
N MET A 1 -25.68 12.76 43.90
CA MET A 1 -25.04 12.53 42.59
C MET A 1 -25.65 13.37 41.46
N GLU A 2 -26.86 13.94 41.61
CA GLU A 2 -27.51 14.75 40.57
C GLU A 2 -26.84 16.12 40.31
N GLY A 3 -26.38 16.82 41.35
CA GLY A 3 -25.74 18.14 41.17
C GLY A 3 -24.36 18.13 40.48
N LEU A 4 -23.69 16.97 40.39
CA LEU A 4 -22.40 16.83 39.69
C LEU A 4 -22.61 16.80 38.16
N TRP A 5 -23.73 16.23 37.71
CA TRP A 5 -24.10 16.23 36.30
C TRP A 5 -24.48 17.63 35.81
N GLU A 6 -25.21 18.41 36.62
CA GLU A 6 -25.56 19.78 36.25
C GLU A 6 -24.34 20.70 36.12
N LEU A 7 -23.32 20.51 36.98
CA LEU A 7 -22.07 21.30 36.90
C LEU A 7 -21.23 20.98 35.65
N ILE A 8 -21.21 19.71 35.20
CA ILE A 8 -20.48 19.27 34.01
C ILE A 8 -21.04 19.91 32.73
N PHE A 9 -22.36 20.13 32.66
CA PHE A 9 -23.03 20.72 31.51
C PHE A 9 -23.17 22.24 31.56
N THR A 10 -22.66 22.91 32.61
CA THR A 10 -22.55 24.37 32.60
C THR A 10 -21.58 24.83 31.50
N PRO A 11 -21.74 26.05 30.95
CA PRO A 11 -20.78 26.62 30.00
C PRO A 11 -19.33 26.60 30.52
N LEU A 12 -19.15 26.77 31.84
CA LEU A 12 -17.84 26.71 32.50
C LEU A 12 -17.30 25.28 32.57
N GLY A 13 -18.13 24.30 32.93
CA GLY A 13 -17.77 22.88 32.95
C GLY A 13 -17.36 22.36 31.57
N VAL A 14 -18.13 22.72 30.54
CA VAL A 14 -17.79 22.42 29.14
C VAL A 14 -16.47 23.08 28.72
N ALA A 15 -16.26 24.35 29.08
CA ALA A 15 -15.02 25.06 28.75
C ALA A 15 -13.79 24.42 29.43
N LEU A 16 -13.89 24.02 30.70
CA LEU A 16 -12.81 23.33 31.42
C LEU A 16 -12.51 21.95 30.82
N PHE A 17 -13.55 21.19 30.47
CA PHE A 17 -13.39 19.89 29.83
C PHE A 17 -12.70 20.02 28.47
N LEU A 18 -13.14 20.96 27.62
CA LEU A 18 -12.51 21.23 26.32
C LEU A 18 -11.07 21.72 26.48
N GLY A 19 -10.80 22.58 27.47
CA GLY A 19 -9.46 23.05 27.79
C GLY A 19 -8.53 21.91 28.22
N ALA A 20 -8.97 21.04 29.12
CA ALA A 20 -8.21 19.87 29.57
C ALA A 20 -7.97 18.87 28.42
N ALA A 21 -9.00 18.60 27.60
CA ALA A 21 -8.88 17.75 26.42
C ALA A 21 -7.88 18.33 25.40
N PHE A 22 -7.92 19.65 25.16
CA PHE A 22 -6.99 20.33 24.27
C PHE A 22 -5.55 20.29 24.80
N PHE A 23 -5.35 20.51 26.09
CA PHE A 23 -4.03 20.40 26.72
C PHE A 23 -3.46 18.97 26.61
N LEU A 24 -4.26 17.95 26.96
CA LEU A 24 -3.88 16.55 26.81
C LEU A 24 -3.55 16.20 25.35
N PHE A 25 -4.29 16.78 24.41
CA PHE A 25 -4.05 16.60 22.99
C PHE A 25 -2.72 17.21 22.53
N ILE A 26 -2.40 18.45 22.94
CA ILE A 26 -1.09 19.08 22.70
C ILE A 26 0.04 18.25 23.31
N TRP A 27 -0.12 17.87 24.58
CA TRP A 27 0.89 17.14 25.32
C TRP A 27 1.17 15.78 24.66
N ASN A 28 0.12 15.00 24.36
CA ASN A 28 0.28 13.73 23.67
C ASN A 28 0.88 13.89 22.26
N SER A 29 0.63 15.03 21.59
CA SER A 29 1.23 15.32 20.30
C SER A 29 2.71 15.70 20.36
N SER A 30 3.21 16.17 21.51
CA SER A 30 4.56 16.73 21.63
C SER A 30 5.47 15.93 22.57
N LYS A 31 4.94 14.92 23.27
CA LYS A 31 5.66 14.14 24.28
C LYS A 31 6.93 13.42 23.81
N SER A 32 7.09 13.23 22.52
CA SER A 32 8.19 12.49 21.88
C SER A 32 9.13 13.42 21.09
N HIS A 33 8.85 14.73 21.05
CA HIS A 33 9.60 15.71 20.26
C HIS A 33 11.03 15.94 20.74
N ASP A 34 11.36 15.44 21.93
CA ASP A 34 12.72 15.45 22.50
C ASP A 34 13.52 14.16 22.19
N CYS A 35 12.95 13.20 21.45
CA CYS A 35 13.57 11.90 21.19
C CYS A 35 14.94 12.03 20.48
N TRP A 36 15.03 12.82 19.42
CA TRP A 36 16.27 12.99 18.66
C TRP A 36 17.31 13.81 19.41
N GLU A 37 16.86 14.79 20.19
CA GLU A 37 17.73 15.58 21.08
C GLU A 37 18.40 14.69 22.12
N LYS A 38 17.64 13.80 22.78
CA LYS A 38 18.18 12.82 23.74
C LYS A 38 19.17 11.83 23.12
N LEU A 39 19.00 11.51 21.83
CA LEU A 39 19.86 10.59 21.09
C LEU A 39 21.05 11.29 20.41
N GLY A 40 21.15 12.62 20.50
CA GLY A 40 22.23 13.39 19.87
C GLY A 40 22.18 13.40 18.33
N VAL A 41 21.01 13.16 17.73
CA VAL A 41 20.84 13.12 16.27
C VAL A 41 20.37 14.50 15.77
N PRO A 42 21.02 15.11 14.76
CA PRO A 42 20.53 16.33 14.13
C PRO A 42 19.09 16.17 13.64
N TYR A 43 18.20 17.12 13.90
CA TYR A 43 16.78 16.94 13.58
C TYR A 43 16.06 18.24 13.22
N VAL A 44 14.99 18.09 12.44
CA VAL A 44 14.08 19.18 12.08
C VAL A 44 13.18 19.47 13.27
N LYS A 45 13.26 20.69 13.82
CA LYS A 45 12.45 21.11 14.97
C LYS A 45 10.95 20.90 14.71
N PRO A 46 10.27 20.08 15.53
CA PRO A 46 8.86 19.80 15.33
C PRO A 46 7.96 20.94 15.83
N LYS A 47 6.77 21.03 15.25
CA LYS A 47 5.66 21.84 15.75
C LYS A 47 4.60 20.93 16.38
N PRO A 48 3.84 21.42 17.39
CA PRO A 48 2.69 20.68 17.90
C PRO A 48 1.74 20.25 16.78
N PHE A 49 1.19 19.04 16.89
CA PHE A 49 0.28 18.36 15.94
C PHE A 49 0.88 17.93 14.60
N PHE A 50 1.74 18.76 14.01
CA PHE A 50 2.25 18.54 12.65
C PHE A 50 3.64 17.91 12.64
N GLY A 51 4.36 17.91 13.76
CA GLY A 51 5.77 17.55 13.79
C GLY A 51 6.54 18.46 12.83
N SER A 52 7.36 17.85 11.98
CA SER A 52 8.17 18.53 10.96
C SER A 52 7.48 18.54 9.58
N THR A 53 6.23 18.08 9.45
CA THR A 53 5.59 17.91 8.13
C THR A 53 5.00 19.18 7.54
N LEU A 54 4.88 20.27 8.32
CA LEU A 54 4.25 21.50 7.85
C LEU A 54 4.94 22.08 6.62
N ASP A 55 6.25 21.91 6.48
CA ASP A 55 7.01 22.38 5.32
C ASP A 55 6.58 21.67 4.02
N ASN A 56 6.04 20.46 4.12
CA ASN A 56 5.49 19.70 2.98
C ASN A 56 4.21 20.32 2.41
N THR A 57 3.60 21.28 3.12
CA THR A 57 2.46 22.05 2.58
C THR A 57 2.91 23.19 1.66
N LYS A 58 4.16 23.65 1.80
CA LYS A 58 4.70 24.79 1.04
C LYS A 58 5.46 24.35 -0.21
N ARG A 59 6.05 23.17 -0.17
CA ARG A 59 6.92 22.63 -1.22
C ARG A 59 6.68 21.13 -1.40
N PRO A 60 6.97 20.57 -2.59
CA PRO A 60 6.99 19.13 -2.79
C PRO A 60 7.90 18.42 -1.77
N PHE A 61 7.48 17.23 -1.34
CA PHE A 61 8.20 16.42 -0.35
C PHE A 61 9.69 16.22 -0.70
N HIS A 62 9.99 15.89 -1.96
CA HIS A 62 11.36 15.63 -2.41
C HIS A 62 12.28 16.86 -2.32
N GLU A 63 11.75 18.07 -2.53
CA GLU A 63 12.53 19.31 -2.37
C GLU A 63 12.86 19.57 -0.90
N ASN A 64 11.89 19.33 -0.01
CA ASN A 64 12.13 19.47 1.43
C ASN A 64 13.16 18.47 1.95
N GLU A 65 13.11 17.22 1.49
CA GLU A 65 14.11 16.22 1.86
C GLU A 65 15.50 16.63 1.37
N LEU A 66 15.63 17.19 0.16
CA LEU A 66 16.91 17.71 -0.34
C LEU A 66 17.44 18.88 0.50
N ILE A 67 16.57 19.78 0.96
CA ILE A 67 16.96 20.89 1.85
C ILE A 67 17.44 20.34 3.19
N ARG A 68 16.67 19.43 3.81
CA ARG A 68 17.02 18.82 5.09
C ARG A 68 18.33 18.05 5.02
N TYR A 69 18.55 17.33 3.93
CA TYR A 69 19.83 16.67 3.68
C TYR A 69 21.01 17.66 3.66
N LYS A 70 20.84 18.83 3.03
CA LYS A 70 21.88 19.88 3.00
C LYS A 70 22.11 20.52 4.36
N ASP A 71 21.04 20.72 5.13
CA ASP A 71 21.09 21.43 6.41
C ASP A 71 21.54 20.54 7.57
N PHE A 72 21.16 19.25 7.57
CA PHE A 72 21.37 18.31 8.67
C PHE A 72 22.31 17.14 8.34
N GLY A 73 22.65 16.94 7.06
CA GLY A 73 23.53 15.87 6.60
C GLY A 73 22.81 14.60 6.16
N LEU A 74 23.59 13.51 5.99
CA LEU A 74 23.10 12.22 5.45
C LEU A 74 22.10 11.51 6.39
N ILE A 75 22.14 11.82 7.69
CA ILE A 75 21.32 11.17 8.70
C ILE A 75 20.71 12.26 9.57
N TYR A 76 19.38 12.33 9.60
CA TYR A 76 18.68 13.31 10.43
C TYR A 76 17.34 12.79 10.93
N GLY A 77 16.94 13.28 12.09
CA GLY A 77 15.63 13.04 12.68
C GLY A 77 14.59 14.04 12.15
N HIS A 78 13.35 13.60 12.07
CA HIS A 78 12.19 14.45 11.89
C HIS A 78 10.97 13.81 12.56
N PHE A 79 9.84 14.51 12.52
CA PHE A 79 8.62 14.05 13.15
C PHE A 79 7.42 14.13 12.20
N GLU A 80 6.56 13.13 12.27
CA GLU A 80 5.22 13.17 11.69
C GLU A 80 4.20 13.11 12.82
N GLY A 81 3.59 14.26 13.12
CA GLY A 81 2.86 14.44 14.37
C GLY A 81 3.79 14.17 15.56
N ALA A 82 3.48 13.13 16.34
CA ALA A 82 4.30 12.68 17.46
C ALA A 82 5.26 11.52 17.11
N ALA A 83 5.18 10.94 15.91
CA ALA A 83 6.04 9.82 15.56
C ALA A 83 7.46 10.33 15.24
N PRO A 84 8.53 9.84 15.91
CA PRO A 84 9.90 10.10 15.49
C PRO A 84 10.23 9.28 14.24
N LEU A 85 10.81 9.92 13.22
CA LEU A 85 11.30 9.27 12.00
C LEU A 85 12.77 9.62 11.77
N LEU A 86 13.55 8.63 11.35
CA LEU A 86 14.95 8.80 10.95
C LEU A 86 15.05 8.75 9.43
N SER A 87 15.57 9.82 8.84
CA SER A 87 15.96 9.84 7.43
C SER A 87 17.41 9.39 7.32
N VAL A 88 17.66 8.44 6.42
CA VAL A 88 18.99 7.83 6.21
C VAL A 88 19.30 7.89 4.72
N ALA A 89 20.40 8.55 4.37
CA ALA A 89 20.94 8.65 3.02
C ALA A 89 22.38 8.09 2.90
N ASP A 90 22.94 7.56 3.99
CA ASP A 90 24.22 6.86 3.97
C ASP A 90 24.09 5.48 3.29
N PRO A 91 24.82 5.18 2.19
CA PRO A 91 24.67 3.93 1.45
C PRO A 91 25.00 2.67 2.25
N GLU A 92 25.97 2.74 3.16
CA GLU A 92 26.38 1.59 3.96
C GLU A 92 25.30 1.23 4.99
N LEU A 93 24.79 2.25 5.69
CA LEU A 93 23.70 2.08 6.64
C LEU A 93 22.40 1.64 5.94
N LEU A 94 22.11 2.20 4.76
CA LEU A 94 20.99 1.75 3.92
C LEU A 94 21.12 0.27 3.53
N ARG A 95 22.33 -0.20 3.20
CA ARG A 95 22.58 -1.63 2.93
C ARG A 95 22.36 -2.47 4.18
N ASN A 96 22.78 -2.00 5.35
CA ASN A 96 22.53 -2.72 6.61
C ASN A 96 21.02 -2.83 6.85
N ILE A 97 20.28 -1.73 6.82
CA ILE A 97 18.83 -1.69 7.07
C ILE A 97 18.04 -2.51 6.04
N MET A 98 18.30 -2.32 4.75
CA MET A 98 17.46 -2.90 3.69
C MET A 98 17.84 -4.34 3.32
N VAL A 99 19.05 -4.79 3.67
CA VAL A 99 19.57 -6.10 3.23
C VAL A 99 20.07 -6.95 4.40
N LYS A 100 21.14 -6.51 5.11
CA LYS A 100 21.79 -7.36 6.11
C LYS A 100 20.88 -7.64 7.31
N ASP A 101 20.23 -6.59 7.79
CA ASP A 101 19.43 -6.57 9.01
C ASP A 101 17.93 -6.55 8.68
N PHE A 102 17.54 -6.98 7.48
CA PHE A 102 16.16 -6.91 6.98
C PHE A 102 15.15 -7.54 7.94
N GLN A 103 15.52 -8.59 8.66
CA GLN A 103 14.69 -9.24 9.67
C GLN A 103 14.18 -8.30 10.78
N PHE A 104 14.91 -7.22 11.09
CA PHE A 104 14.49 -6.19 12.04
C PHE A 104 13.66 -5.07 11.39
N PHE A 105 13.73 -4.93 10.06
CA PHE A 105 13.11 -3.86 9.27
C PHE A 105 12.12 -4.40 8.22
N ALA A 106 11.57 -5.59 8.43
CA ALA A 106 10.77 -6.28 7.43
C ALA A 106 9.44 -5.56 7.11
N ASN A 107 8.90 -4.86 8.11
CA ASN A 107 7.62 -4.19 8.01
C ASN A 107 7.79 -2.78 7.45
N ARG A 108 6.91 -2.42 6.51
CA ARG A 108 6.71 -1.03 6.09
C ARG A 108 5.91 -0.28 7.17
N ARG A 109 5.67 1.00 6.91
CA ARG A 109 4.81 1.82 7.75
C ARG A 109 3.42 1.19 7.93
N GLY A 110 3.07 0.85 9.16
CA GLY A 110 1.77 0.27 9.50
C GLY A 110 0.62 1.26 9.35
N LEU A 111 -0.02 1.29 8.19
CA LEU A 111 -1.28 2.02 7.96
C LEU A 111 -2.47 1.10 8.26
N LYS A 112 -2.89 1.07 9.53
CA LYS A 112 -4.08 0.31 9.96
C LYS A 112 -5.33 1.14 9.73
N THR A 113 -6.03 0.86 8.64
CA THR A 113 -7.20 1.60 8.17
C THR A 113 -8.51 1.11 8.76
N GLY A 114 -8.56 -0.14 9.25
CA GLY A 114 -9.78 -0.85 9.62
C GLY A 114 -10.58 -1.39 8.43
N ASP A 115 -10.08 -1.21 7.20
CA ASP A 115 -10.62 -1.78 5.96
C ASP A 115 -9.86 -3.06 5.63
N THR A 116 -10.57 -4.18 5.59
CA THR A 116 -9.98 -5.52 5.38
C THR A 116 -9.31 -5.68 4.03
N ILE A 117 -9.83 -5.05 2.97
CA ILE A 117 -9.26 -5.12 1.63
C ILE A 117 -7.96 -4.32 1.59
N THR A 118 -7.99 -3.10 2.12
CA THR A 118 -6.82 -2.23 2.15
C THR A 118 -5.71 -2.84 3.00
N GLU A 119 -6.03 -3.37 4.18
CA GLU A 119 -5.04 -4.02 5.05
C GLU A 119 -4.48 -5.33 4.48
N SER A 120 -5.18 -5.95 3.51
CA SER A 120 -4.68 -7.12 2.78
C SER A 120 -3.74 -6.77 1.61
N MET A 121 -3.46 -5.48 1.37
CA MET A 121 -2.55 -5.05 0.30
C MET A 121 -1.12 -5.49 0.59
N LEU A 122 -0.37 -5.97 -0.42
CA LEU A 122 1.00 -6.48 -0.21
C LEU A 122 1.92 -5.41 0.43
N GLN A 123 1.64 -4.14 0.18
CA GLN A 123 2.39 -3.02 0.73
C GLN A 123 2.10 -2.75 2.22
N LEU A 124 0.96 -3.24 2.74
CA LEU A 124 0.48 -3.01 4.10
C LEU A 124 0.50 -4.27 4.98
N LEU A 125 0.63 -5.45 4.39
CA LEU A 125 0.87 -6.69 5.13
C LEU A 125 2.19 -6.61 5.91
N GLU A 126 2.21 -7.27 7.07
CA GLU A 126 3.36 -7.33 7.98
C GLU A 126 3.74 -8.80 8.24
N GLY A 127 5.00 -9.05 8.58
CA GLY A 127 5.48 -10.36 9.03
C GLY A 127 5.24 -11.53 8.06
N GLU A 128 4.74 -12.65 8.59
CA GLU A 128 4.55 -13.89 7.83
C GLU A 128 3.46 -13.79 6.76
N ASP A 129 2.42 -12.96 6.98
CA ASP A 129 1.38 -12.76 5.96
C ASP A 129 1.96 -12.05 4.73
N TRP A 130 2.79 -11.04 4.96
CA TRP A 130 3.53 -10.38 3.88
C TRP A 130 4.45 -11.36 3.15
N LYS A 131 5.21 -12.17 3.90
CA LYS A 131 6.16 -13.14 3.35
C LYS A 131 5.45 -14.17 2.47
N ARG A 132 4.32 -14.71 2.94
CA ARG A 132 3.46 -15.66 2.21
C ARG A 132 2.87 -15.06 0.94
N VAL A 133 2.28 -13.86 1.00
CA VAL A 133 1.72 -13.24 -0.22
C VAL A 133 2.84 -12.88 -1.19
N ARG A 134 3.99 -12.40 -0.69
CA ARG A 134 5.14 -12.07 -1.52
C ARG A 134 5.73 -13.29 -2.24
N SER A 135 5.78 -14.46 -1.60
CA SER A 135 6.28 -15.69 -2.24
C SER A 135 5.39 -16.13 -3.40
N ILE A 136 4.09 -15.83 -3.36
CA ILE A 136 3.14 -16.13 -4.43
C ILE A 136 3.20 -15.10 -5.56
N VAL A 137 3.35 -13.81 -5.23
CA VAL A 137 3.41 -12.74 -6.23
C VAL A 137 4.74 -12.73 -6.98
N THR A 138 5.86 -12.91 -6.30
CA THR A 138 7.20 -12.75 -6.90
C THR A 138 7.44 -13.62 -8.15
N PRO A 139 7.07 -14.92 -8.18
CA PRO A 139 7.32 -15.77 -9.34
C PRO A 139 6.57 -15.33 -10.60
N THR A 140 5.44 -14.61 -10.48
CA THR A 140 4.66 -14.09 -11.62
C THR A 140 5.47 -13.14 -12.51
N PHE A 141 6.53 -12.54 -11.95
CA PHE A 141 7.43 -11.61 -12.65
C PHE A 141 8.72 -12.24 -13.16
N THR A 142 8.82 -13.57 -13.16
CA THR A 142 9.94 -14.23 -13.84
C THR A 142 9.93 -13.91 -15.34
N THR A 143 11.11 -13.88 -15.95
CA THR A 143 11.26 -13.61 -17.39
C THR A 143 10.37 -14.51 -18.26
N GLY A 144 10.20 -15.78 -17.88
CA GLY A 144 9.33 -16.72 -18.58
C GLY A 144 7.85 -16.32 -18.51
N LYS A 145 7.34 -15.94 -17.33
CA LYS A 145 5.94 -15.53 -17.13
C LYS A 145 5.67 -14.15 -17.76
N ILE A 146 6.62 -13.21 -17.69
CA ILE A 146 6.53 -11.92 -18.42
C ILE A 146 6.47 -12.13 -19.93
N LYS A 147 7.30 -13.03 -20.49
CA LYS A 147 7.28 -13.35 -21.93
C LYS A 147 5.91 -13.82 -22.41
N ARG A 148 5.16 -14.56 -21.58
CA ARG A 148 3.78 -14.99 -21.92
C ARG A 148 2.81 -13.82 -22.08
N MET A 149 3.06 -12.68 -21.43
CA MET A 149 2.23 -11.48 -21.52
C MET A 149 2.64 -10.53 -22.67
N MET A 150 3.68 -10.86 -23.45
CA MET A 150 4.21 -9.97 -24.50
C MET A 150 3.18 -9.53 -25.53
N ASP A 151 2.23 -10.39 -25.88
CA ASP A 151 1.17 -10.04 -26.83
C ASP A 151 0.31 -8.87 -26.33
N ILE A 152 0.09 -8.78 -25.02
CA ILE A 152 -0.64 -7.67 -24.40
C ILE A 152 0.15 -6.37 -24.60
N PHE A 153 1.44 -6.37 -24.23
CA PHE A 153 2.31 -5.20 -24.40
C PHE A 153 2.41 -4.75 -25.86
N ILE A 154 2.58 -5.69 -26.80
CA ILE A 154 2.65 -5.40 -28.23
C ILE A 154 1.34 -4.80 -28.72
N SER A 155 0.20 -5.36 -28.30
CA SER A 155 -1.11 -4.87 -28.73
C SER A 155 -1.39 -3.43 -28.26
N CYS A 156 -1.10 -3.12 -27.00
CA CYS A 156 -1.23 -1.76 -26.47
C CYS A 156 -0.22 -0.80 -27.13
N SER A 157 0.98 -1.29 -27.46
CA SER A 157 2.01 -0.47 -28.12
C SER A 157 1.62 -0.06 -29.54
N LYS A 158 0.92 -0.94 -30.28
CA LYS A 158 0.38 -0.60 -31.61
C LYS A 158 -0.62 0.57 -31.50
N VAL A 159 -1.54 0.51 -30.54
CA VAL A 159 -2.49 1.61 -30.27
C VAL A 159 -1.76 2.91 -29.93
N LEU A 160 -0.72 2.84 -29.09
CA LEU A 160 0.11 4.00 -28.76
C LEU A 160 0.77 4.61 -30.01
N VAL A 161 1.38 3.79 -30.86
CA VAL A 161 2.04 4.24 -32.10
C VAL A 161 1.02 4.87 -33.06
N ASP A 162 -0.16 4.28 -33.21
CA ASP A 162 -1.21 4.83 -34.06
C ASP A 162 -1.72 6.18 -33.52
N ASN A 163 -1.84 6.33 -32.20
CA ASN A 163 -2.19 7.63 -31.60
C ASN A 163 -1.09 8.67 -31.82
N PHE A 164 0.19 8.31 -31.72
CA PHE A 164 1.29 9.21 -32.09
C PHE A 164 1.25 9.61 -33.57
N ARG A 165 0.97 8.66 -34.48
CA ARG A 165 0.85 8.94 -35.91
C ARG A 165 -0.24 9.97 -36.19
N LYS A 166 -1.44 9.80 -35.61
CA LYS A 166 -2.55 10.76 -35.76
C LYS A 166 -2.20 12.17 -35.30
N VAL A 167 -1.41 12.32 -34.24
CA VAL A 167 -1.00 13.64 -33.74
C VAL A 167 0.13 14.22 -34.61
N ALA A 168 1.08 13.40 -35.04
CA ALA A 168 2.17 13.79 -35.92
C ALA A 168 1.66 14.26 -37.30
N GLU A 169 0.66 13.58 -37.88
CA GLU A 169 0.00 13.97 -39.14
C GLU A 169 -0.63 15.37 -39.06
N LYS A 170 -1.05 15.80 -37.86
CA LYS A 170 -1.58 17.14 -37.62
C LYS A 170 -0.50 18.19 -37.30
N GLY A 171 0.74 17.76 -37.09
CA GLY A 171 1.83 18.64 -36.64
C GLY A 171 1.64 19.18 -35.23
N GLU A 172 0.87 18.49 -34.39
CA GLU A 172 0.51 18.94 -33.04
C GLU A 172 1.50 18.41 -31.97
N SER A 173 1.61 19.12 -30.84
CA SER A 173 2.35 18.65 -29.68
C SER A 173 1.56 17.61 -28.88
N VAL A 174 2.24 16.63 -28.29
CA VAL A 174 1.63 15.59 -27.43
C VAL A 174 1.88 15.87 -25.95
N ASP A 175 0.83 15.76 -25.14
CA ASP A 175 0.98 15.60 -23.68
C ASP A 175 1.44 14.16 -23.37
N ALA A 176 2.73 14.04 -23.03
CA ALA A 176 3.37 12.76 -22.69
C ALA A 176 2.69 12.07 -21.51
N LYS A 177 2.27 12.81 -20.47
CA LYS A 177 1.62 12.24 -19.29
C LYS A 177 0.27 11.63 -19.66
N LYS A 178 -0.50 12.31 -20.51
CA LYS A 178 -1.80 11.81 -20.97
C LYS A 178 -1.66 10.58 -21.85
N ILE A 179 -0.75 10.60 -22.84
CA ILE A 179 -0.64 9.50 -23.79
C ILE A 179 -0.04 8.24 -23.16
N TYR A 180 1.03 8.37 -22.37
CA TYR A 180 1.62 7.24 -21.65
C TYR A 180 0.75 6.79 -20.47
N GLY A 181 0.00 7.70 -19.85
CA GLY A 181 -0.99 7.34 -18.84
C GLY A 181 -2.09 6.44 -19.39
N ALA A 182 -2.61 6.73 -20.58
CA ALA A 182 -3.58 5.87 -21.26
C ALA A 182 -2.97 4.52 -21.66
N PHE A 183 -1.76 4.52 -22.22
CA PHE A 183 -1.03 3.29 -22.57
C PHE A 183 -0.81 2.37 -21.37
N THR A 184 -0.32 2.91 -20.24
CA THR A 184 -0.12 2.15 -19.00
C THR A 184 -1.45 1.64 -18.45
N MET A 185 -2.53 2.43 -18.54
CA MET A 185 -3.87 2.00 -18.13
C MET A 185 -4.35 0.80 -18.95
N ASP A 186 -4.18 0.84 -20.28
CA ASP A 186 -4.59 -0.25 -21.17
C ASP A 186 -3.81 -1.54 -20.91
N ILE A 187 -2.50 -1.42 -20.64
CA ILE A 187 -1.67 -2.56 -20.23
C ILE A 187 -2.20 -3.17 -18.94
N ILE A 188 -2.43 -2.36 -17.89
CA ILE A 188 -2.91 -2.87 -16.60
C ILE A 188 -4.30 -3.50 -16.76
N ALA A 189 -5.23 -2.83 -17.45
CA ALA A 189 -6.57 -3.37 -17.68
C ALA A 189 -6.53 -4.72 -18.41
N SER A 190 -5.70 -4.85 -19.44
CA SER A 190 -5.60 -6.09 -20.22
C SER A 190 -4.82 -7.19 -19.50
N ALA A 191 -3.65 -6.86 -18.92
CA ALA A 191 -2.81 -7.83 -18.24
C ALA A 191 -3.44 -8.33 -16.95
N ALA A 192 -4.18 -7.48 -16.26
CA ALA A 192 -4.46 -7.73 -14.86
C ALA A 192 -5.98 -7.95 -14.62
N PHE A 193 -6.83 -7.37 -15.47
CA PHE A 193 -8.28 -7.57 -15.45
C PHE A 193 -8.82 -8.20 -16.75
N SER A 194 -7.95 -8.72 -17.63
CA SER A 194 -8.34 -9.34 -18.91
C SER A 194 -9.27 -8.46 -19.78
N THR A 195 -9.26 -7.15 -19.54
CA THR A 195 -10.17 -6.19 -20.15
C THR A 195 -9.41 -5.41 -21.20
N LYS A 196 -9.81 -5.56 -22.47
CA LYS A 196 -9.23 -4.75 -23.55
C LYS A 196 -9.87 -3.38 -23.54
N LEU A 197 -9.08 -2.36 -23.24
CA LEU A 197 -9.48 -0.96 -23.28
C LEU A 197 -8.75 -0.22 -24.40
N ASP A 198 -9.32 0.92 -24.78
CA ASP A 198 -8.65 1.96 -25.56
C ASP A 198 -8.82 3.28 -24.80
N SER A 199 -8.10 3.38 -23.68
CA SER A 199 -8.27 4.48 -22.70
C SER A 199 -7.91 5.85 -23.28
N HIS A 200 -7.15 5.87 -24.38
CA HIS A 200 -6.80 7.10 -25.08
C HIS A 200 -7.99 7.65 -25.87
N ASN A 201 -8.68 6.79 -26.63
CA ASN A 201 -9.79 7.18 -27.48
C ASN A 201 -11.15 7.16 -26.74
N ASP A 202 -11.28 6.38 -25.67
CA ASP A 202 -12.46 6.36 -24.78
C ASP A 202 -12.09 6.71 -23.32
N PRO A 203 -11.82 8.00 -23.01
CA PRO A 203 -11.46 8.42 -21.66
C PRO A 203 -12.62 8.39 -20.65
N ASN A 204 -13.85 8.16 -21.13
CA ASN A 204 -15.09 8.14 -20.35
C ASN A 204 -15.54 6.72 -19.98
N ASN A 205 -14.84 5.70 -20.49
CA ASN A 205 -14.98 4.32 -20.08
C ASN A 205 -15.06 4.20 -18.55
N GLU A 206 -15.99 3.40 -18.05
CA GLU A 206 -16.22 3.25 -16.60
C GLU A 206 -14.94 2.85 -15.86
N PHE A 207 -14.20 1.87 -16.39
CA PHE A 207 -12.95 1.39 -15.79
C PHE A 207 -11.93 2.53 -15.67
N VAL A 208 -11.75 3.30 -16.75
CA VAL A 208 -10.80 4.43 -16.80
C VAL A 208 -11.22 5.53 -15.82
N ARG A 209 -12.52 5.85 -15.74
CA ARG A 209 -13.05 6.86 -14.83
C ARG A 209 -12.86 6.45 -13.37
N VAL A 210 -13.17 5.20 -13.03
CA VAL A 210 -12.99 4.68 -11.67
C VAL A 210 -11.50 4.64 -11.29
N ALA A 211 -10.63 4.14 -12.18
CA ALA A 211 -9.19 4.14 -11.96
C ALA A 211 -8.63 5.57 -11.77
N ARG A 212 -9.07 6.53 -12.57
CA ARG A 212 -8.69 7.95 -12.43
C ARG A 212 -9.18 8.52 -11.08
N ASN A 213 -10.38 8.16 -10.63
CA ASN A 213 -10.89 8.61 -9.33
C ASN A 213 -10.05 8.06 -8.16
N VAL A 214 -9.50 6.86 -8.31
CA VAL A 214 -8.61 6.23 -7.32
C VAL A 214 -7.21 6.85 -7.33
N PHE A 215 -6.58 7.01 -8.50
CA PHE A 215 -5.14 7.31 -8.62
C PHE A 215 -4.81 8.77 -8.98
N HIS A 216 -5.74 9.53 -9.56
CA HIS A 216 -5.46 10.85 -10.14
C HIS A 216 -5.94 12.04 -9.29
N LYS A 217 -6.56 11.81 -8.13
CA LYS A 217 -6.94 12.92 -7.23
C LYS A 217 -5.70 13.48 -6.53
N ASN A 218 -5.52 14.80 -6.65
CA ASN A 218 -4.48 15.56 -5.94
C ASN A 218 -4.51 15.25 -4.44
N VAL A 219 -3.31 15.26 -3.83
CA VAL A 219 -2.99 15.06 -2.41
C VAL A 219 -4.20 14.60 -1.60
N ASN A 220 -4.36 13.29 -1.45
CA ASN A 220 -5.44 12.72 -0.66
C ASN A 220 -5.31 13.24 0.78
N TYR A 221 -6.11 14.24 1.15
CA TYR A 221 -6.11 14.83 2.48
C TYR A 221 -6.30 13.74 3.55
N ARG A 222 -7.03 12.65 3.23
CA ARG A 222 -7.17 11.49 4.12
C ARG A 222 -5.82 10.84 4.40
N PHE A 223 -4.93 10.74 3.41
CA PHE A 223 -3.57 10.26 3.60
C PHE A 223 -2.82 11.16 4.59
N ILE A 224 -2.87 12.49 4.44
CA ILE A 224 -2.25 13.41 5.41
C ILE A 224 -2.81 13.20 6.83
N PHE A 225 -4.14 13.06 6.97
CA PHE A 225 -4.74 12.78 8.27
C PHE A 225 -4.32 11.41 8.84
N TYR A 226 -4.08 10.41 7.99
CA TYR A 226 -3.50 9.13 8.42
C TYR A 226 -2.06 9.25 8.90
N LEU A 227 -1.26 10.14 8.31
CA LEU A 227 0.11 10.42 8.77
C LEU A 227 0.10 11.10 10.15
N LEU A 228 -0.74 12.13 10.31
CA LEU A 228 -0.75 12.97 11.50
C LEU A 228 -1.56 12.38 12.67
N PHE A 229 -2.69 11.75 12.38
CA PHE A 229 -3.65 11.29 13.37
C PHE A 229 -4.12 9.84 13.13
N PRO A 230 -3.20 8.87 13.03
CA PRO A 230 -3.53 7.49 12.68
C PRO A 230 -4.55 6.84 13.62
N ARG A 231 -4.52 7.17 14.92
CA ARG A 231 -5.47 6.65 15.91
C ARG A 231 -6.90 7.16 15.68
N ILE A 232 -7.04 8.43 15.32
CA ILE A 232 -8.33 9.06 15.04
C ILE A 232 -8.90 8.46 13.76
N MET A 233 -8.08 8.37 12.71
CA MET A 233 -8.51 7.80 11.43
C MET A 233 -8.94 6.33 11.56
N ARG A 234 -8.25 5.55 12.40
CA ARG A 234 -8.63 4.18 12.73
C ARG A 234 -9.94 4.12 13.52
N LEU A 235 -10.14 5.00 14.50
CA LEU A 235 -11.37 5.05 15.30
C LEU A 235 -12.60 5.28 14.43
N PHE A 236 -12.50 6.20 13.47
CA PHE A 236 -13.58 6.52 12.54
C PHE A 236 -13.61 5.63 11.28
N LYS A 237 -12.69 4.66 11.15
CA LYS A 237 -12.57 3.72 10.01
C LYS A 237 -12.62 4.42 8.65
N VAL A 238 -11.93 5.55 8.52
CA VAL A 238 -12.00 6.41 7.32
C VAL A 238 -11.21 5.78 6.19
N PRO A 239 -11.79 5.29 5.09
CA PRO A 239 -11.03 4.56 4.08
C PRO A 239 -10.00 5.44 3.35
N ILE A 240 -8.78 4.91 3.17
CA ILE A 240 -7.70 5.59 2.42
C ILE A 240 -8.13 5.79 0.97
N PHE A 241 -8.66 4.75 0.34
CA PHE A 241 -9.15 4.78 -1.03
C PHE A 241 -10.65 5.10 -1.09
N PRO A 242 -11.15 5.64 -2.22
CA PRO A 242 -12.59 5.77 -2.44
C PRO A 242 -13.28 4.40 -2.40
N PRO A 243 -14.28 4.17 -1.51
CA PRO A 243 -14.93 2.86 -1.36
C PRO A 243 -15.56 2.32 -2.65
N GLU A 244 -16.15 3.21 -3.46
CA GLU A 244 -16.73 2.85 -4.76
C GLU A 244 -15.69 2.25 -5.70
N GLY A 245 -14.47 2.79 -5.72
CA GLY A 245 -13.38 2.28 -6.55
C GLY A 245 -12.88 0.93 -6.08
N VAL A 246 -12.68 0.77 -4.77
CA VAL A 246 -12.29 -0.52 -4.18
C VAL A 246 -13.33 -1.58 -4.51
N LYS A 247 -14.62 -1.29 -4.28
CA LYS A 247 -15.72 -2.21 -4.58
C LYS A 247 -15.77 -2.59 -6.07
N PHE A 248 -15.67 -1.61 -6.96
CA PHE A 248 -15.69 -1.86 -8.41
C PHE A 248 -14.59 -2.84 -8.84
N PHE A 249 -13.33 -2.62 -8.43
CA PHE A 249 -12.22 -3.50 -8.82
C PHE A 249 -12.32 -4.88 -8.16
N THR A 250 -12.78 -4.96 -6.91
CA THR A 250 -13.09 -6.24 -6.25
C THR A 250 -14.15 -7.02 -7.02
N ASP A 251 -15.27 -6.39 -7.36
CA ASP A 251 -16.39 -7.03 -8.05
C ASP A 251 -16.02 -7.47 -9.47
N VAL A 252 -15.23 -6.66 -10.21
CA VAL A 252 -14.69 -7.04 -11.53
C VAL A 252 -13.76 -8.25 -11.40
N THR A 253 -12.81 -8.21 -10.46
CA THR A 253 -11.82 -9.29 -10.28
C THR A 253 -12.50 -10.60 -9.89
N LEU A 254 -13.42 -10.57 -8.93
CA LEU A 254 -14.12 -11.77 -8.46
C LEU A 254 -14.97 -12.41 -9.57
N ARG A 255 -15.68 -11.60 -10.37
CA ARG A 255 -16.44 -12.09 -11.51
C ARG A 255 -15.57 -12.80 -12.54
N ILE A 256 -14.41 -12.23 -12.88
CA ILE A 256 -13.47 -12.85 -13.82
C ILE A 256 -12.96 -14.19 -13.28
N ILE A 257 -12.59 -14.24 -11.99
CA ILE A 257 -12.12 -15.48 -11.35
C ILE A 257 -13.23 -16.55 -11.36
N GLU A 258 -14.46 -16.19 -11.04
CA GLU A 258 -15.60 -17.10 -11.03
C GLU A 258 -15.91 -17.64 -12.43
N GLU A 259 -15.91 -16.77 -13.44
CA GLU A 259 -16.12 -17.15 -14.83
C GLU A 259 -15.05 -18.13 -15.33
N ARG A 260 -13.77 -17.89 -15.01
CA ARG A 260 -12.67 -18.80 -15.37
C ARG A 260 -12.82 -20.16 -14.71
N LYS A 261 -13.20 -20.19 -13.43
CA LYS A 261 -13.46 -21.46 -12.73
C LYS A 261 -14.61 -22.23 -13.34
N ARG A 262 -15.66 -21.55 -13.79
CA ARG A 262 -16.84 -22.16 -14.42
C ARG A 262 -16.56 -22.66 -15.83
N THR A 263 -15.79 -21.90 -16.63
CA THR A 263 -15.57 -22.17 -18.05
C THR A 263 -14.30 -22.96 -18.35
N GLY A 264 -13.35 -23.00 -17.41
CA GLY A 264 -12.01 -23.55 -17.64
C GLY A 264 -11.13 -22.67 -18.54
N GLN A 265 -11.58 -21.46 -18.88
CA GLN A 265 -10.82 -20.56 -19.75
C GLN A 265 -9.52 -20.12 -19.06
N LYS A 266 -8.40 -20.31 -19.76
CA LYS A 266 -7.09 -19.78 -19.37
C LYS A 266 -6.64 -18.70 -20.35
N ARG A 267 -6.01 -17.66 -19.83
CA ARG A 267 -5.43 -16.56 -20.64
C ARG A 267 -4.00 -16.31 -20.17
N ASN A 268 -3.12 -15.92 -21.09
CA ASN A 268 -1.75 -15.53 -20.75
C ASN A 268 -1.72 -14.10 -20.19
N ASP A 269 -2.32 -13.92 -19.02
CA ASP A 269 -2.41 -12.65 -18.32
C ASP A 269 -1.96 -12.79 -16.86
N PHE A 270 -1.69 -11.65 -16.23
CA PHE A 270 -1.17 -11.57 -14.87
C PHE A 270 -2.07 -12.29 -13.86
N LEU A 271 -3.40 -12.14 -13.98
CA LEU A 271 -4.35 -12.79 -13.09
C LEU A 271 -4.27 -14.31 -13.18
N GLN A 272 -4.14 -14.86 -14.38
CA GLN A 272 -3.96 -16.30 -14.56
C GLN A 272 -2.62 -16.77 -14.00
N LEU A 273 -1.55 -16.03 -14.27
CA LEU A 273 -0.23 -16.36 -13.76
C LEU A 273 -0.20 -16.35 -12.23
N LEU A 274 -0.91 -15.42 -11.59
CA LEU A 274 -1.06 -15.37 -10.14
C LEU A 274 -1.86 -16.56 -9.61
N LEU A 275 -2.97 -16.93 -10.27
CA LEU A 275 -3.78 -18.10 -9.93
C LEU A 275 -2.96 -19.40 -10.00
N ASP A 276 -2.24 -19.59 -11.12
CA ASP A 276 -1.38 -20.76 -11.34
C ASP A 276 -0.27 -20.82 -10.28
N THR A 277 0.39 -19.69 -9.98
CA THR A 277 1.47 -19.63 -8.97
C THR A 277 0.94 -19.91 -7.56
N ALA A 278 -0.25 -19.42 -7.22
CA ALA A 278 -0.88 -19.69 -5.92
C ALA A 278 -1.23 -21.18 -5.76
N GLU A 279 -1.58 -21.86 -6.85
CA GLU A 279 -1.83 -23.30 -6.86
C GLU A 279 -0.51 -24.10 -6.77
N GLU A 280 0.52 -23.72 -7.53
CA GLU A 280 1.88 -24.27 -7.46
C GLU A 280 2.42 -24.23 -6.01
N GLN A 281 2.39 -23.05 -5.37
CA GLN A 281 2.86 -22.86 -4.00
C GLN A 281 2.05 -23.68 -2.98
N LYS A 282 0.74 -23.81 -3.17
CA LYS A 282 -0.09 -24.66 -2.31
C LYS A 282 0.26 -26.14 -2.42
N ILE A 283 0.69 -26.60 -3.59
CA ILE A 283 1.16 -27.97 -3.80
C ILE A 283 2.53 -28.16 -3.14
N GLU A 284 3.42 -27.19 -3.31
CA GLU A 284 4.74 -27.17 -2.66
C GLU A 284 4.61 -27.20 -1.13
N ASP A 285 3.81 -26.32 -0.53
CA ASP A 285 3.55 -26.28 0.92
C ASP A 285 3.03 -27.63 1.44
N LYS A 286 2.11 -28.27 0.71
CA LYS A 286 1.61 -29.60 1.09
C LYS A 286 2.65 -30.70 0.93
N SER A 287 3.54 -30.57 -0.05
CA SER A 287 4.62 -31.53 -0.27
C SER A 287 5.73 -31.39 0.76
N SER A 288 6.03 -30.17 1.21
CA SER A 288 6.95 -29.88 2.31
C SER A 288 6.37 -30.32 3.65
N GLU A 289 5.09 -30.03 3.92
CA GLU A 289 4.41 -30.56 5.12
C GLU A 289 4.46 -32.10 5.14
N LYS A 290 4.26 -32.75 3.99
CA LYS A 290 4.33 -34.21 3.88
C LYS A 290 5.76 -34.74 4.00
N SER A 291 6.78 -34.04 3.48
CA SER A 291 8.18 -34.43 3.67
C SER A 291 8.65 -34.21 5.11
N ASP A 292 8.21 -33.13 5.76
CA ASP A 292 8.48 -32.84 7.16
C ASP A 292 7.76 -33.84 8.06
N GLU A 293 6.55 -34.27 7.72
CA GLU A 293 5.83 -35.35 8.40
C GLU A 293 6.52 -36.72 8.20
N ILE A 294 7.11 -36.97 7.02
CA ILE A 294 7.93 -38.17 6.78
C ILE A 294 9.24 -38.10 7.57
N LEU A 295 9.94 -36.95 7.60
CA LEU A 295 11.18 -36.75 8.35
C LEU A 295 10.94 -36.81 9.87
N ASN A 296 9.85 -36.22 10.35
CA ASN A 296 9.42 -36.32 11.75
C ASN A 296 9.01 -37.76 12.12
N ASN A 297 8.40 -38.53 11.21
CA ASN A 297 8.15 -39.95 11.42
C ASN A 297 9.43 -40.81 11.45
N TYR A 298 10.55 -40.31 10.90
CA TYR A 298 11.87 -40.92 11.06
C TYR A 298 12.60 -40.46 12.34
N GLU A 299 12.25 -39.31 12.92
CA GLU A 299 12.92 -38.72 14.09
C GLU A 299 12.09 -38.73 15.40
N SER A 300 10.86 -39.23 15.43
CA SER A 300 10.05 -39.27 16.67
C SER A 300 9.58 -40.66 17.08
N GLU A 301 10.50 -41.48 17.62
CA GLU A 301 10.29 -42.05 18.95
C GLU A 301 10.67 -40.96 19.97
N THR A 302 9.76 -40.01 20.23
CA THR A 302 9.54 -39.31 21.51
C THR A 302 8.61 -38.11 21.32
N ASN A 303 7.44 -38.25 21.96
CA ASN A 303 6.44 -37.31 22.45
C ASN A 303 6.19 -35.90 21.85
N ASP A 304 4.87 -35.73 21.64
CA ASP A 304 3.99 -34.59 21.94
C ASP A 304 3.81 -33.46 20.92
N GLN A 305 2.78 -33.72 20.09
CA GLN A 305 1.58 -32.90 19.91
C GLN A 305 1.62 -31.47 20.48
N VAL A 306 1.58 -30.46 19.61
CA VAL A 306 0.52 -29.43 19.53
C VAL A 306 0.62 -28.78 18.14
N PHE A 307 -0.54 -28.46 17.55
CA PHE A 307 -0.83 -27.50 16.47
C PHE A 307 -1.66 -28.12 15.34
N LYS A 308 -2.96 -28.23 15.61
CA LYS A 308 -4.00 -28.30 14.58
C LYS A 308 -4.88 -27.06 14.62
N ASN A 309 -5.29 -26.70 13.40
CA ASN A 309 -6.35 -25.77 13.00
C ASN A 309 -5.92 -24.33 12.79
N PHE A 310 -5.88 -23.91 11.52
CA PHE A 310 -6.55 -22.68 11.09
C PHE A 310 -7.07 -22.81 9.65
N HIS A 311 -8.39 -22.88 9.52
CA HIS A 311 -9.11 -22.70 8.25
C HIS A 311 -9.00 -21.24 7.82
N PHE A 312 -8.59 -20.97 6.57
CA PHE A 312 -8.55 -19.60 6.05
C PHE A 312 -9.23 -19.41 4.69
N LYS A 313 -9.90 -18.26 4.55
CA LYS A 313 -10.70 -17.84 3.40
C LYS A 313 -9.79 -17.46 2.22
N LYS A 314 -10.06 -18.03 1.05
CA LYS A 314 -9.47 -17.75 -0.29
C LYS A 314 -9.46 -16.27 -0.74
N SER A 315 -9.91 -15.31 0.07
CA SER A 315 -10.17 -13.92 -0.32
C SER A 315 -8.94 -13.00 -0.24
N ILE A 316 -7.93 -13.32 0.57
CA ILE A 316 -6.86 -12.37 0.93
C ILE A 316 -5.78 -12.25 -0.15
N LEU A 317 -5.50 -13.35 -0.86
CA LEU A 317 -4.44 -13.42 -1.88
C LEU A 317 -4.67 -12.53 -3.11
N PHE A 318 -5.92 -12.17 -3.41
CA PHE A 318 -6.28 -11.53 -4.69
C PHE A 318 -6.34 -9.99 -4.62
N HIS A 319 -6.38 -9.42 -3.42
CA HIS A 319 -6.48 -7.98 -3.22
C HIS A 319 -5.12 -7.29 -3.13
N SER A 320 -4.04 -8.07 -3.06
CA SER A 320 -2.73 -7.57 -2.64
C SER A 320 -1.94 -6.79 -3.69
N PHE A 321 -2.40 -6.77 -4.94
CA PHE A 321 -1.53 -6.42 -6.07
C PHE A 321 -1.97 -5.16 -6.85
N PHE A 322 -3.22 -4.73 -6.69
CA PHE A 322 -3.79 -3.66 -7.53
C PHE A 322 -3.69 -2.25 -6.95
N PHE A 323 -3.02 -2.10 -5.82
CA PHE A 323 -2.87 -0.84 -5.10
C PHE A 323 -1.49 -0.72 -4.48
#